data_AF-A0A0A9ZHB2-F1
#
_entry.id   AF-A0A0A9ZHB2-F1
#
_cell.length_a   1.000
_cell.length_b   1.000
_cell.length_c   1.000
_cell.angle_alpha   90.00
_cell.angle_beta   90.00
_cell.angle_gamma   90.00
#
_symmetry.space_group_name_H-M   'P 1'
#
loop_
_entity.id
_entity.type
_entity.pdbx_description
1 polymer ?
#
loop_
_entity_poly.entity_id
_entity_poly.type
_entity_poly.pdbx_seq_one_letter_code
_entity_poly.pdbx_strand_id
1 'polypeptide(L)'
;SAGAGCSLSKPTSITIVEIAVAGKKLIVAMYGGKQDDTLNSLRYHLFAKAAAKTSFNLAQLPPTSDAAKLHSFRAYHQLQLWMGQELDPTQSPHGLVPKMMGQDAAPPHRAVM
;
A
#
# COMPACT_ATOMS: atom_id res chain seq x y z
N SER A 1 27.00 -14.43 -33.11
CA SER A 1 26.55 -13.15 -32.56
C SER A 1 26.23 -13.35 -31.10
N ALA A 2 27.04 -12.77 -30.20
CA ALA A 2 27.02 -13.04 -28.77
C ALA A 2 25.88 -12.27 -28.08
N GLY A 3 25.21 -12.95 -27.15
CA GLY A 3 24.07 -12.42 -26.39
C GLY A 3 24.48 -11.30 -25.43
N ALA A 4 23.72 -10.19 -25.47
CA ALA A 4 23.77 -9.18 -24.42
C ALA A 4 22.99 -9.70 -23.21
N GLY A 5 23.72 -10.26 -22.24
CA GLY A 5 23.17 -10.53 -20.92
C GLY A 5 22.85 -9.21 -20.23
N CYS A 6 21.57 -8.91 -20.04
CA CYS A 6 21.13 -7.91 -19.08
C CYS A 6 21.55 -8.41 -17.69
N SER A 7 22.69 -7.93 -17.20
CA SER A 7 23.10 -8.12 -15.81
C SER A 7 22.16 -7.33 -14.91
N LEU A 8 21.12 -7.99 -14.43
CA LEU A 8 20.33 -7.54 -13.28
C LEU A 8 21.31 -7.37 -12.11
N SER A 9 21.60 -6.11 -11.77
CA SER A 9 22.31 -5.77 -10.56
C SER A 9 21.60 -6.39 -9.36
N LYS A 10 22.38 -6.98 -8.45
CA LYS A 10 21.92 -7.56 -7.18
C LYS A 10 20.88 -6.64 -6.52
N PRO A 11 19.79 -7.19 -5.94
CA PRO A 11 18.74 -6.36 -5.36
C PRO A 11 19.34 -5.46 -4.29
N THR A 12 19.22 -4.15 -4.51
CA THR A 12 19.44 -3.15 -3.47
C THR A 12 18.55 -3.54 -2.30
N SER A 13 19.14 -3.78 -1.13
CA SER A 13 18.41 -4.07 0.10
C SER A 13 17.65 -2.82 0.53
N ILE A 14 16.56 -2.50 -0.17
CA ILE A 14 15.61 -1.47 0.22
C ILE A 14 15.01 -1.90 1.55
N THR A 15 15.13 -1.03 2.54
CA THR A 15 14.58 -1.28 3.86
C THR A 15 13.09 -1.01 3.88
N ILE A 16 12.35 -1.73 4.74
CA ILE A 16 10.92 -1.47 4.96
C ILE A 16 10.64 -0.03 5.43
N VAL A 17 11.63 0.63 6.04
CA VAL A 17 11.53 2.03 6.46
C VAL A 17 11.50 2.95 5.25
N GLU A 18 12.37 2.72 4.26
CA GLU A 18 12.40 3.51 3.02
C GLU A 18 11.10 3.36 2.21
N ILE A 19 10.55 2.15 2.12
CA ILE A 19 9.25 1.92 1.45
C ILE A 19 8.14 2.68 2.16
N ALA A 20 8.09 2.62 3.49
CA ALA A 20 7.10 3.33 4.29
C ALA A 20 7.24 4.85 4.14
N VAL A 21 8.46 5.38 4.12
CA VAL A 21 8.74 6.81 3.94
C VAL A 21 8.35 7.29 2.54
N ALA A 22 8.75 6.55 1.49
CA ALA A 22 8.40 6.87 0.11
C ALA A 22 6.89 6.81 -0.11
N GLY A 23 6.24 5.77 0.38
CA GLY A 23 4.79 5.61 0.32
C GLY A 23 4.03 6.70 1.07
N LYS A 24 4.49 7.08 2.28
CA LYS A 24 3.95 8.24 3.00
C LYS A 24 4.04 9.51 2.15
N LYS A 25 5.22 9.82 1.61
CA LYS A 25 5.44 11.03 0.79
C LYS A 25 4.53 11.06 -0.44
N LEU A 26 4.38 9.93 -1.13
CA LEU A 26 3.48 9.79 -2.27
C LEU A 26 2.03 10.09 -1.87
N ILE A 27 1.52 9.44 -0.82
CA ILE A 27 0.14 9.61 -0.37
C ILE A 27 -0.09 11.06 0.10
N VAL A 28 0.84 11.65 0.85
CA VAL A 28 0.75 13.07 1.25
C VAL A 28 0.60 13.97 0.02
N ALA A 29 1.40 13.76 -1.02
CA ALA A 29 1.30 14.54 -2.27
C ALA A 29 -0.05 14.33 -2.99
N MET A 30 -0.56 13.10 -3.06
CA MET A 30 -1.86 12.80 -3.69
C MET A 30 -3.03 13.53 -3.04
N TYR A 31 -2.96 13.77 -1.72
CA TYR A 31 -3.99 14.49 -0.97
C TYR A 31 -3.67 15.99 -0.79
N GLY A 32 -2.68 16.52 -1.52
CA GLY A 32 -2.35 17.95 -1.53
C GLY A 32 -1.63 18.45 -0.28
N GLY A 33 -1.00 17.57 0.49
CA GLY A 33 -0.14 17.94 1.61
C GLY A 33 1.26 18.35 1.20
N LYS A 34 2.01 18.94 2.13
CA LYS A 34 3.42 19.36 1.98
C LYS A 34 4.38 18.22 2.32
N GLN A 35 5.63 18.30 1.86
CA GLN A 35 6.62 17.22 2.08
C GLN A 35 6.82 16.85 3.56
N ASP A 36 6.76 17.86 4.43
CA ASP A 36 6.96 17.72 5.88
C ASP A 36 5.69 17.32 6.63
N ASP A 37 4.54 17.25 5.94
CA ASP A 37 3.29 16.87 6.59
C ASP A 37 3.33 15.41 7.05
N THR A 38 2.73 15.19 8.21
CA THR A 38 2.37 13.86 8.67
C THR A 38 0.98 13.50 8.16
N LEU A 39 0.78 12.21 7.86
CA LEU A 39 -0.51 11.73 7.37
C LEU A 39 -1.65 12.02 8.34
N ASN A 40 -1.36 11.95 9.64
CA ASN A 40 -2.34 12.21 10.70
C ASN A 40 -2.74 13.69 10.75
N SER A 41 -1.76 14.61 10.66
CA SER A 41 -2.03 16.05 10.61
C SER A 41 -2.85 16.42 9.37
N LEU A 42 -2.44 15.91 8.20
CA LEU A 42 -3.15 16.13 6.94
C LEU A 42 -4.59 15.60 7.01
N ARG A 43 -4.77 14.38 7.52
CA ARG A 43 -6.10 13.77 7.68
C ARG A 43 -6.98 14.57 8.63
N TYR A 44 -6.43 15.05 9.75
CA TYR A 44 -7.18 15.90 10.69
C TYR A 44 -7.62 17.22 10.05
N HIS A 45 -6.72 17.91 9.35
CA HIS A 45 -7.04 19.17 8.69
C HIS A 45 -8.14 19.00 7.63
N LEU A 46 -8.03 17.97 6.79
CA LEU A 46 -9.04 17.66 5.78
C LEU A 46 -10.37 17.26 6.41
N PHE A 47 -10.34 16.51 7.52
CA PHE A 47 -11.54 16.18 8.27
C PHE A 47 -12.22 17.41 8.86
N ALA A 48 -11.48 18.29 9.54
CA ALA A 48 -12.03 19.52 10.12
C ALA A 48 -12.68 20.41 9.05
N LYS A 49 -12.02 20.55 7.89
CA LYS A 49 -12.55 21.30 6.73
C LYS A 49 -13.80 20.64 6.15
N ALA A 50 -13.85 19.31 6.12
CA ALA A 50 -14.99 18.56 5.61
C ALA A 50 -16.19 18.62 6.56
N ALA A 51 -15.96 18.46 7.87
CA ALA A 51 -16.98 18.48 8.91
C ALA A 51 -17.70 19.84 9.03
N ALA A 52 -17.06 20.94 8.60
CA ALA A 52 -17.70 22.24 8.51
C ALA A 52 -18.77 22.34 7.39
N LYS A 53 -18.89 21.34 6.52
CA LYS A 53 -19.86 21.30 5.42
C LYS A 53 -21.10 20.50 5.83
N THR A 54 -22.27 20.89 5.29
CA THR A 54 -23.55 20.20 5.53
C THR A 54 -23.55 18.74 5.06
N SER A 55 -22.73 18.41 4.06
CA SER A 55 -22.54 17.04 3.57
C SER A 55 -21.07 16.81 3.25
N PHE A 56 -20.49 15.74 3.80
CA PHE A 56 -19.14 15.34 3.46
C PHE A 56 -19.00 13.82 3.39
N ASN A 57 -18.10 13.35 2.54
CA ASN A 57 -17.82 11.93 2.36
C ASN A 57 -16.51 11.55 3.07
N LEU A 58 -16.60 10.68 4.07
CA LEU A 58 -15.44 10.17 4.82
C LEU A 58 -14.43 9.42 3.93
N ALA A 59 -14.86 8.86 2.81
CA ALA A 59 -13.99 8.15 1.87
C ALA A 59 -12.98 9.09 1.16
N GLN A 60 -13.21 10.40 1.19
CA GLN A 60 -12.28 11.39 0.62
C GLN A 60 -11.10 11.72 1.56
N LEU A 61 -11.10 11.20 2.78
CA LEU A 61 -9.98 11.42 3.70
C LEU A 61 -8.76 10.59 3.28
N PRO A 62 -7.54 11.09 3.52
CA PRO A 62 -6.33 10.28 3.37
C PRO A 62 -6.38 9.04 4.25
N PRO A 63 -5.76 7.90 3.86
CA PRO A 63 -5.66 6.75 4.75
C PRO A 63 -4.96 7.10 6.07
N THR A 64 -5.12 6.27 7.09
CA THR A 64 -4.34 6.39 8.34
C THR A 64 -2.87 6.04 8.08
N SER A 65 -1.96 6.49 8.96
CA SER A 65 -0.52 6.22 8.80
C SER A 65 -0.22 4.71 8.65
N ASP A 66 -0.88 3.86 9.43
CA ASP A 66 -0.69 2.41 9.35
C ASP A 66 -1.26 1.82 8.06
N ALA A 67 -2.44 2.28 7.63
CA ALA A 67 -3.03 1.84 6.37
C ALA A 67 -2.16 2.23 5.17
N ALA A 68 -1.60 3.44 5.17
CA ALA A 68 -0.66 3.91 4.17
C ALA A 68 0.62 3.05 4.14
N LYS A 69 1.19 2.75 5.31
CA LYS A 69 2.37 1.89 5.45
C LYS A 69 2.10 0.49 4.89
N LEU A 70 1.01 -0.14 5.30
CA LEU A 70 0.63 -1.47 4.82
C LEU A 70 0.31 -1.48 3.32
N HIS A 71 -0.34 -0.44 2.80
CA HIS A 71 -0.59 -0.30 1.38
C HIS A 71 0.72 -0.20 0.58
N SER A 72 1.69 0.57 1.09
CA SER A 72 3.01 0.70 0.47
C SER A 72 3.75 -0.63 0.41
N PHE A 73 3.66 -1.45 1.48
CA PHE A 73 4.24 -2.79 1.49
C PHE A 73 3.57 -3.74 0.52
N ARG A 74 2.23 -3.72 0.42
CA ARG A 74 1.51 -4.53 -0.57
C ARG A 74 1.88 -4.15 -2.00
N ALA A 75 1.91 -2.86 -2.31
CA ALA A 75 2.28 -2.38 -3.64
C ALA A 75 3.73 -2.77 -3.99
N TYR A 76 4.67 -2.61 -3.06
CA TYR A 76 6.05 -3.03 -3.26
C TYR A 76 6.15 -4.55 -3.50
N HIS A 77 5.46 -5.36 -2.71
CA HIS A 77 5.44 -6.80 -2.89
C HIS A 77 4.86 -7.21 -4.27
N GLN A 78 3.80 -6.56 -4.72
CA GLN A 78 3.24 -6.80 -6.06
C GLN A 78 4.26 -6.48 -7.18
N LEU A 79 5.02 -5.39 -7.04
CA LEU A 79 6.10 -5.05 -7.97
C LEU A 79 7.22 -6.10 -7.96
N GLN A 80 7.60 -6.61 -6.79
CA GLN A 80 8.60 -7.67 -6.66
C GLN A 80 8.17 -8.94 -7.40
N LEU A 81 6.90 -9.35 -7.27
CA LEU A 81 6.33 -10.48 -8.00
C LEU A 81 6.38 -10.25 -9.53
N TRP A 82 6.06 -9.05 -10.00
CA TRP A 82 6.15 -8.72 -11.43
C TRP A 82 7.58 -8.74 -11.98
N MET A 83 8.56 -8.46 -11.14
CA MET A 83 9.98 -8.56 -11.49
C MET A 83 10.55 -9.98 -11.39
N GLY A 84 9.71 -10.99 -11.10
CA GLY A 84 10.15 -12.37 -10.92
C GLY A 84 10.96 -12.59 -9.63
N GLN A 85 10.94 -11.62 -8.71
CA GLN A 85 11.55 -11.73 -7.39
C GLN A 85 10.52 -12.33 -6.43
N GLU A 86 10.23 -13.61 -6.62
CA GLU A 86 9.36 -14.36 -5.72
C GLU A 86 10.03 -14.47 -4.34
N LEU A 87 9.54 -13.66 -3.40
CA LEU A 87 9.89 -13.80 -1.99
C LEU A 87 9.10 -15.00 -1.45
N ASP A 88 9.82 -16.04 -1.03
CA ASP A 88 9.22 -17.18 -0.36
C ASP A 88 8.38 -16.67 0.85
N PRO A 89 7.05 -16.89 0.84
CA PRO A 89 6.16 -16.40 1.89
C PRO A 89 6.49 -16.98 3.27
N THR A 90 7.22 -18.10 3.32
CA THR A 90 7.73 -18.70 4.57
C THR A 90 9.04 -18.10 5.07
N GLN A 91 9.75 -17.35 4.23
CA GLN A 91 11.00 -16.65 4.59
C GLN A 91 10.80 -15.14 4.79
N SER A 92 9.56 -14.70 5.00
CA SER A 92 9.31 -13.34 5.49
C SER A 92 10.01 -13.18 6.85
N PRO A 93 10.96 -12.25 7.01
CA PRO A 93 11.67 -12.02 8.28
C PRO A 93 10.73 -11.58 9.43
N HIS A 94 9.44 -11.40 9.13
CA HIS A 94 8.43 -10.86 10.03
C HIS A 94 7.25 -11.81 10.26
N GLY A 95 7.32 -13.06 9.79
CA GLY A 95 6.32 -14.10 10.10
C GLY A 95 4.92 -13.81 9.55
N LEU A 96 4.79 -12.95 8.54
CA LEU A 96 3.53 -12.70 7.86
C LEU A 96 3.23 -13.86 6.91
N VAL A 97 2.62 -14.92 7.43
CA VAL A 97 2.18 -16.06 6.63
C VAL A 97 0.83 -15.72 5.99
N PRO A 98 0.66 -15.89 4.66
CA PRO A 98 -0.64 -15.80 4.04
C PRO A 98 -1.59 -16.81 4.69
N LYS A 99 -2.58 -16.32 5.44
CA LYS A 99 -3.65 -17.18 5.93
C LYS A 99 -4.63 -17.38 4.79
N MET A 100 -4.70 -18.61 4.28
CA MET A 100 -5.74 -18.98 3.32
C MET A 100 -7.10 -18.73 3.97
N MET A 101 -7.98 -18.00 3.27
CA MET A 101 -9.38 -17.85 3.67
C MET A 101 -10.04 -19.22 3.51
N GLY A 102 -10.17 -19.98 4.59
CA GLY A 102 -10.85 -21.28 4.60
C GLY A 102 -12.38 -21.17 4.57
N GLN A 103 -12.94 -20.02 4.17
CA GLN A 103 -14.37 -19.81 4.05
C GLN A 103 -14.72 -19.73 2.57
N ASP A 104 -15.78 -20.44 2.19
CA ASP A 104 -16.32 -20.39 0.83
C ASP A 104 -16.64 -18.94 0.44
N ALA A 105 -16.43 -18.61 -0.83
CA ALA A 105 -16.84 -17.33 -1.38
C ALA A 105 -18.31 -17.06 -1.03
N ALA A 106 -18.63 -15.82 -0.67
CA ALA A 106 -19.99 -15.41 -0.34
C ALA A 106 -20.95 -15.98 -1.41
N PRO A 107 -22.01 -16.72 -1.01
CA PRO A 107 -22.89 -17.38 -1.96
C PRO A 107 -23.41 -16.37 -2.99
N PRO A 108 -23.48 -16.74 -4.29
CA PRO A 108 -24.00 -15.85 -5.30
C PRO A 108 -25.40 -15.38 -4.88
N HIS A 109 -25.65 -14.07 -4.97
CA HIS A 109 -26.95 -13.50 -4.70
C HIS A 109 -27.97 -14.23 -5.58
N ARG A 110 -28.83 -15.04 -4.96
CA ARG A 110 -29.87 -15.80 -5.65
C ARG A 110 -30.75 -14.78 -6.37
N ALA A 111 -30.68 -14.75 -7.70
CA ALA A 111 -31.63 -13.99 -8.50
C ALA A 111 -33.01 -14.59 -8.20
N VAL A 112 -33.83 -13.84 -7.48
CA VAL A 112 -35.27 -14.09 -7.40
C VAL A 112 -35.82 -13.60 -8.74
N MET A 113 -36.17 -14.54 -9.61
CA MET A 113 -37.10 -14.28 -10.72
C MET A 113 -38.52 -14.32 -10.20
#